data_AF-A0A6L6F4U4-F1
#
_entry.id   AF-A0A6L6F4U4-F1
#
_cell.length_a   1.000
_cell.length_b   1.000
_cell.length_c   1.000
_cell.angle_alpha   90.00
_cell.angle_beta   90.00
_cell.angle_gamma   90.00
#
_symmetry.space_group_name_H-M   'P 1'
#
loop_
_entity.id
_entity.type
_entity.pdbx_description
1 polymer ?
#
loop_
_entity_poly.entity_id
_entity_poly.type
_entity_poly.pdbx_seq_one_letter_code
_entity_poly.pdbx_strand_id
1 'polypeptide(L)'
;MSPREYDESDARIRPSRTTRRRTKDRPSHLDSITAFVTTVDRGRTTCVTDDGTVVTAMKARELGPKSVVVGDLVEIVGDVTGVEGSLARIVTVNERTNSLSRTVDDAARVERTIVANIDQLLIVVASANPEPRRGLIDRFLVSAFHESITPIIVVTKVDVSPIPDFIKEYEALGVRIFSTSSKTSARKEDIATLLNILDEKISVLVGHSG
;
A
#
# COMPACT_ATOMS: atom_id res chain seq x y z
N MET A 1 -12.59 57.24 -44.93
CA MET A 1 -12.26 57.21 -43.48
C MET A 1 -11.08 56.27 -43.31
N SER A 2 -10.00 56.71 -42.67
CA SER A 2 -8.83 55.87 -42.39
C SER A 2 -9.22 54.71 -41.46
N PRO A 3 -8.72 53.48 -41.67
CA PRO A 3 -8.82 52.41 -40.68
C PRO A 3 -8.12 52.86 -39.40
N ARG A 4 -8.76 52.62 -38.25
CA ARG A 4 -8.25 53.02 -36.94
C ARG A 4 -7.06 52.11 -36.59
N GLU A 5 -5.87 52.68 -36.43
CA GLU A 5 -4.69 51.97 -35.93
C GLU A 5 -4.84 51.76 -34.42
N TYR A 6 -4.65 50.51 -33.99
CA TYR A 6 -4.64 50.15 -32.58
C TYR A 6 -3.33 50.63 -31.94
N ASP A 7 -3.41 51.32 -30.81
CA ASP A 7 -2.23 51.73 -30.03
C ASP A 7 -2.19 51.03 -28.65
N GLU A 8 -1.13 51.30 -27.88
CA GLU A 8 -0.92 50.71 -26.55
C GLU A 8 -2.04 51.04 -25.54
N SER A 9 -2.85 52.07 -25.79
CA SER A 9 -4.00 52.43 -24.96
C SER A 9 -5.25 51.59 -25.25
N ASP A 10 -5.30 50.88 -26.38
CA ASP A 10 -6.35 49.89 -26.69
C ASP A 10 -6.14 48.53 -25.98
N ALA A 11 -5.00 48.36 -25.29
CA ALA A 11 -4.69 47.17 -24.51
C ALA A 11 -5.60 47.07 -23.27
N ARG A 12 -6.69 46.30 -23.39
CA ARG A 12 -7.54 45.95 -22.22
C ARG A 12 -6.79 45.05 -21.25
N ILE A 13 -6.24 45.64 -20.20
CA ILE A 13 -5.68 44.91 -19.05
C ILE A 13 -6.85 44.20 -18.35
N ARG A 14 -6.97 42.88 -18.52
CA ARG A 14 -7.89 42.09 -17.70
C ARG A 14 -7.45 42.22 -16.24
N PRO A 15 -8.34 42.57 -15.30
CA PRO A 15 -7.99 42.54 -13.89
C PRO A 15 -7.44 41.16 -13.55
N SER A 16 -6.35 41.11 -12.79
CA SER A 16 -5.76 39.85 -12.36
C SER A 16 -6.83 39.02 -11.66
N ARG A 17 -6.90 37.73 -11.97
CA ARG A 17 -7.94 36.84 -11.45
C ARG A 17 -7.78 36.75 -9.92
N THR A 18 -8.51 37.59 -9.18
CA THR A 18 -8.46 37.53 -7.71
C THR A 18 -9.17 36.26 -7.28
N THR A 19 -8.42 35.36 -6.64
CA THR A 19 -9.04 34.19 -6.01
C THR A 19 -9.73 34.68 -4.75
N ARG A 20 -10.96 34.22 -4.49
CA ARG A 20 -11.62 34.50 -3.20
C ARG A 20 -10.64 34.12 -2.08
N ARG A 21 -10.49 34.99 -1.09
CA ARG A 21 -9.70 34.68 0.10
C ARG A 21 -10.24 33.38 0.69
N ARG A 22 -9.43 32.33 0.65
CA ARG A 22 -9.76 31.05 1.29
C ARG A 22 -9.77 31.31 2.80
N THR A 23 -10.81 30.87 3.49
CA THR A 23 -10.85 30.92 4.96
C THR A 23 -9.59 30.23 5.49
N LYS A 24 -8.87 30.90 6.40
CA LYS A 24 -7.69 30.30 7.06
C LYS A 24 -8.09 29.29 8.13
N ASP A 25 -9.32 29.40 8.63
CA ASP A 25 -9.90 28.41 9.52
C ASP A 25 -10.11 27.10 8.79
N ARG A 26 -9.45 26.08 9.34
CA ARG A 26 -9.55 24.72 8.88
C ARG A 26 -10.84 24.14 9.45
N PRO A 27 -11.65 23.42 8.64
CA PRO A 27 -12.66 22.57 9.23
C PRO A 27 -11.96 21.59 10.17
N SER A 28 -12.46 21.48 11.39
CA SER A 28 -11.92 20.58 12.41
C SER A 28 -12.12 19.11 12.06
N HIS A 29 -12.95 18.81 11.05
CA HIS A 29 -13.29 17.46 10.60
C HIS A 29 -13.70 16.53 11.77
N LEU A 30 -14.42 17.09 12.75
CA LEU A 30 -14.86 16.35 13.95
C LEU A 30 -15.81 15.19 13.63
N ASP A 31 -16.48 15.24 12.48
CA ASP A 31 -17.39 14.21 12.01
C ASP A 31 -16.68 13.22 11.05
N SER A 32 -15.35 13.12 11.09
CA SER A 32 -14.64 12.11 10.30
C SER A 32 -14.90 10.72 10.87
N ILE A 33 -14.90 9.75 9.96
CA ILE A 33 -14.92 8.34 10.33
C ILE A 33 -13.62 7.68 9.89
N THR A 34 -13.18 6.69 10.65
CA THR A 34 -12.00 5.89 10.31
C THR A 34 -12.34 4.89 9.21
N ALA A 35 -11.41 4.71 8.28
CA ALA A 35 -11.49 3.70 7.23
C ALA A 35 -10.11 3.13 6.91
N PHE A 36 -10.07 1.88 6.45
CA PHE A 36 -8.88 1.16 6.05
C PHE A 36 -8.67 1.24 4.53
N VAL A 37 -7.48 1.63 4.09
CA VAL A 37 -7.17 1.77 2.66
C VAL A 37 -6.80 0.42 2.03
N THR A 38 -7.62 -0.04 1.09
CA THR A 38 -7.39 -1.30 0.37
C THR A 38 -6.74 -1.11 -1.00
N THR A 39 -7.04 0.01 -1.68
CA THR A 39 -6.51 0.27 -3.04
C THR A 39 -6.18 1.73 -3.22
N VAL A 40 -5.05 2.03 -3.87
CA VAL A 40 -4.65 3.38 -4.28
C VAL A 40 -4.37 3.38 -5.79
N ASP A 41 -5.24 4.02 -6.58
CA ASP A 41 -5.10 4.13 -8.04
C ASP A 41 -5.28 5.58 -8.51
N ARG A 42 -4.20 6.17 -9.03
CA ARG A 42 -4.19 7.45 -9.78
C ARG A 42 -5.07 8.56 -9.19
N GLY A 43 -5.05 8.71 -7.86
CA GLY A 43 -5.78 9.76 -7.12
C GLY A 43 -7.14 9.33 -6.56
N ARG A 44 -7.64 8.15 -6.93
CA ARG A 44 -8.76 7.47 -6.27
C ARG A 44 -8.23 6.45 -5.28
N THR A 45 -8.85 6.41 -4.11
CA THR A 45 -8.52 5.50 -3.03
C THR A 45 -9.77 4.73 -2.66
N THR A 46 -9.69 3.41 -2.61
CA THR A 46 -10.77 2.58 -2.06
C THR A 46 -10.49 2.36 -0.59
N CYS A 47 -11.46 2.69 0.24
CA CYS A 47 -11.39 2.53 1.68
C CYS A 47 -12.54 1.62 2.13
N VAL A 48 -12.34 0.90 3.23
CA VAL A 48 -13.37 0.09 3.89
C VAL A 48 -13.55 0.64 5.30
N THR A 49 -14.76 1.04 5.64
CA THR A 49 -15.12 1.54 6.98
C THR A 49 -15.26 0.38 7.97
N ASP A 50 -15.33 0.68 9.25
CA ASP A 50 -15.42 -0.34 10.32
C ASP A 50 -16.68 -1.21 10.23
N ASP A 51 -17.75 -0.71 9.61
CA ASP A 51 -18.99 -1.46 9.35
C ASP A 51 -18.92 -2.31 8.05
N GLY A 52 -17.79 -2.30 7.36
CA GLY A 52 -17.55 -3.04 6.12
C GLY A 52 -17.98 -2.33 4.85
N THR A 53 -18.45 -1.08 4.92
CA THR A 53 -18.88 -0.32 3.74
C THR A 53 -17.66 0.05 2.87
N VAL A 54 -17.73 -0.26 1.58
CA VAL A 54 -16.68 0.11 0.62
C VAL A 54 -16.96 1.52 0.08
N VAL A 55 -16.00 2.41 0.29
CA VAL A 55 -16.11 3.84 -0.05
C VAL A 55 -15.00 4.24 -1.01
N THR A 56 -15.37 4.99 -2.06
CA THR A 56 -14.37 5.66 -2.91
C THR A 56 -14.05 7.03 -2.33
N ALA A 57 -12.78 7.29 -2.07
CA ALA A 57 -12.31 8.55 -1.51
C ALA A 57 -11.18 9.18 -2.34
N MET A 58 -11.12 10.51 -2.32
CA MET A 58 -9.98 11.27 -2.84
C MET A 58 -9.19 11.90 -1.70
N LYS A 59 -7.87 11.93 -1.81
CA LYS A 59 -7.06 12.61 -0.79
C LYS A 59 -7.31 14.12 -0.80
N ALA A 60 -7.33 14.73 0.37
CA ALA A 60 -7.23 16.18 0.52
C ALA A 60 -5.93 16.70 -0.14
N ARG A 61 -5.99 17.91 -0.68
CA ARG A 61 -4.82 18.54 -1.30
C ARG A 61 -3.71 18.77 -0.27
N GLU A 62 -4.15 19.03 0.96
CA GLU A 62 -3.38 19.37 2.14
C GLU A 62 -2.48 18.23 2.62
N LEU A 63 -2.85 16.96 2.37
CA LEU A 63 -2.04 15.78 2.72
C LEU A 63 -0.74 15.64 1.90
N GLY A 64 -0.47 16.54 0.95
CA GLY A 64 0.73 16.47 0.11
C GLY A 64 0.72 15.29 -0.87
N PRO A 65 1.76 15.15 -1.70
CA PRO A 65 1.89 14.05 -2.65
C PRO A 65 2.25 12.74 -1.95
N LYS A 66 1.75 11.61 -2.47
CA LYS A 66 2.12 10.23 -2.06
C LYS A 66 1.95 9.93 -0.56
N SER A 67 1.03 10.61 0.12
CA SER A 67 0.80 10.45 1.56
C SER A 67 -0.01 9.22 1.93
N VAL A 68 -0.90 8.76 1.04
CA VAL A 68 -1.77 7.60 1.29
C VAL A 68 -1.23 6.38 0.55
N VAL A 69 -1.07 5.28 1.27
CA VAL A 69 -0.67 3.97 0.76
C VAL A 69 -1.68 2.89 1.16
N VAL A 70 -1.57 1.72 0.55
CA VAL A 70 -2.37 0.56 0.96
C VAL A 70 -1.99 0.16 2.39
N GLY A 71 -2.99 -0.18 3.21
CA GLY A 71 -2.79 -0.52 4.62
C GLY A 71 -2.89 0.67 5.57
N ASP A 72 -2.97 1.91 5.07
CA ASP A 72 -3.19 3.07 5.94
C ASP A 72 -4.58 3.03 6.59
N LEU A 73 -4.65 3.39 7.87
CA LEU A 73 -5.88 3.83 8.52
C LEU A 73 -6.02 5.33 8.30
N VAL A 74 -7.18 5.75 7.80
CA VAL A 74 -7.42 7.13 7.38
C VAL A 74 -8.73 7.67 7.90
N GLU A 75 -8.77 8.98 8.10
CA GLU A 75 -9.99 9.70 8.45
C GLU A 75 -10.64 10.23 7.17
N ILE A 76 -11.90 9.86 6.95
CA ILE A 76 -12.68 10.26 5.79
C ILE A 76 -13.90 11.10 6.17
N VAL A 77 -14.24 12.05 5.31
CA VAL A 77 -15.44 12.91 5.42
C VAL A 77 -16.20 12.96 4.10
N GLY A 78 -17.47 13.33 4.16
CA GLY A 78 -18.32 13.48 2.98
C GLY A 78 -19.31 12.32 2.84
N ASP A 79 -19.55 11.89 1.61
CA ASP A 79 -20.48 10.80 1.34
C ASP A 79 -19.77 9.44 1.51
N VAL A 80 -20.09 8.77 2.62
CA VAL A 80 -19.54 7.47 3.03
C VAL A 80 -20.55 6.33 2.87
N THR A 81 -21.66 6.57 2.16
CA THR A 81 -22.74 5.59 2.01
C THR A 81 -22.35 4.38 1.16
N GLY A 82 -21.28 4.47 0.37
CA GLY A 82 -20.83 3.41 -0.54
C GLY A 82 -21.73 3.20 -1.76
N VAL A 83 -22.76 4.02 -1.95
CA VAL A 83 -23.63 3.98 -3.13
C VAL A 83 -22.84 4.41 -4.37
N GLU A 84 -23.19 3.89 -5.55
CA GLU A 84 -22.56 4.31 -6.79
C GLU A 84 -22.65 5.83 -6.98
N GLY A 85 -21.50 6.46 -7.23
CA GLY A 85 -21.39 7.92 -7.32
C GLY A 85 -21.07 8.63 -6.00
N SER A 86 -21.10 7.93 -4.85
CA SER A 86 -20.60 8.45 -3.57
C SER A 86 -19.11 8.76 -3.66
N LEU A 87 -18.70 9.86 -3.02
CA LEU A 87 -17.32 10.31 -3.04
C LEU A 87 -16.95 10.98 -1.72
N ALA A 88 -16.10 10.28 -0.96
CA ALA A 88 -15.54 10.79 0.27
C ALA A 88 -14.21 11.54 0.02
N ARG A 89 -13.71 12.17 1.09
CA ARG A 89 -12.42 12.83 1.10
C ARG A 89 -11.60 12.36 2.29
N ILE A 90 -10.39 11.88 2.03
CA ILE A 90 -9.41 11.57 3.08
C ILE A 90 -8.82 12.87 3.59
N VAL A 91 -8.96 13.15 4.88
CA VAL A 91 -8.48 14.38 5.52
C VAL A 91 -7.22 14.16 6.34
N THR A 92 -7.06 12.97 6.92
CA THR A 92 -5.93 12.60 7.76
C THR A 92 -5.51 11.17 7.46
N VAL A 93 -4.20 10.91 7.55
CA VAL A 93 -3.64 9.56 7.60
C VAL A 93 -3.17 9.34 9.03
N ASN A 94 -3.65 8.27 9.67
CA ASN A 94 -3.30 7.97 11.05
C ASN A 94 -1.84 7.51 11.14
N GLU A 95 -1.27 7.54 12.35
CA GLU A 95 0.11 7.14 12.56
C GLU A 95 0.31 5.67 12.17
N ARG A 96 1.37 5.41 11.41
CA ARG A 96 1.71 4.06 10.95
C ARG A 96 2.49 3.33 12.03
N THR A 97 2.16 2.07 12.26
CA THR A 97 2.92 1.20 13.15
C THR A 97 4.23 0.75 12.53
N ASN A 98 4.22 0.46 11.22
CA ASN A 98 5.39 0.12 10.41
C ASN A 98 5.11 0.37 8.92
N SER A 99 6.13 0.23 8.07
CA SER A 99 5.94 0.37 6.63
C SER A 99 6.97 -0.35 5.77
N LEU A 100 6.58 -0.80 4.59
CA LEU A 100 7.54 -1.26 3.57
C LEU A 100 7.73 -0.20 2.51
N SER A 101 8.99 0.16 2.27
CA SER A 101 9.39 1.17 1.30
C SER A 101 10.31 0.59 0.23
N ARG A 102 10.29 1.21 -0.95
CA ARG A 102 11.22 0.91 -2.04
C ARG A 102 11.89 2.19 -2.51
N THR A 103 13.19 2.09 -2.79
CA THR A 103 13.93 3.14 -3.48
C THR A 103 13.43 3.27 -4.91
N VAL A 104 13.02 4.49 -5.30
CA VAL A 104 12.46 4.74 -6.64
C VAL A 104 13.56 4.93 -7.68
N ASP A 105 14.69 5.51 -7.28
CA ASP A 105 15.84 5.83 -8.13
C ASP A 105 17.10 5.99 -7.27
N ASP A 106 18.21 5.36 -7.65
CA ASP A 106 19.50 5.45 -6.95
C ASP A 106 20.04 6.89 -6.94
N ALA A 107 19.69 7.70 -7.94
CA ALA A 107 20.13 9.09 -8.05
C ALA A 107 19.39 10.03 -7.09
N ALA A 108 18.11 9.75 -6.81
CA ALA A 108 17.25 10.67 -6.07
C ALA A 108 17.21 10.39 -4.56
N ARG A 109 17.65 9.21 -4.10
CA ARG A 109 17.52 8.75 -2.69
C ARG A 109 16.12 8.95 -2.11
N VAL A 110 15.09 8.94 -2.95
CA VAL A 110 13.70 9.08 -2.50
C VAL A 110 13.15 7.68 -2.25
N GLU A 111 12.93 7.39 -0.98
CA GLU A 111 12.17 6.23 -0.55
C GLU A 111 10.68 6.47 -0.82
N ARG A 112 10.00 5.41 -1.26
CA ARG A 112 8.56 5.42 -1.46
C ARG A 112 7.95 4.27 -0.71
N THR A 113 7.15 4.60 0.30
CA THR A 113 6.29 3.64 0.98
C THR A 113 5.33 3.00 -0.02
N ILE A 114 5.25 1.68 0.01
CA ILE A 114 4.39 0.86 -0.83
C ILE A 114 3.14 0.43 -0.03
N VAL A 115 3.36 0.00 1.22
CA VAL A 115 2.32 -0.54 2.10
C VAL A 115 2.69 -0.26 3.56
N ALA A 116 1.69 -0.09 4.42
CA ALA A 116 1.83 0.22 5.85
C ALA A 116 0.98 -0.69 6.73
N ASN A 117 1.25 -0.67 8.05
CA ASN A 117 0.51 -1.41 9.08
C ASN A 117 0.44 -2.91 8.82
N ILE A 118 1.61 -3.53 8.70
CA ILE A 118 1.78 -4.91 8.26
C ILE A 118 2.08 -5.77 9.47
N ASP A 119 1.30 -6.84 9.68
CA ASP A 119 1.55 -7.79 10.75
C ASP A 119 2.61 -8.81 10.35
N GLN A 120 2.55 -9.26 9.09
CA GLN A 120 3.40 -10.34 8.60
C GLN A 120 3.82 -10.21 7.13
N LEU A 121 5.05 -10.66 6.86
CA LEU A 121 5.65 -10.69 5.53
C LEU A 121 5.85 -12.15 5.10
N LEU A 122 5.07 -12.58 4.12
CA LEU A 122 5.17 -13.91 3.53
C LEU A 122 6.13 -13.86 2.34
N ILE A 123 7.32 -14.44 2.52
CA ILE A 123 8.35 -14.61 1.51
C ILE A 123 8.08 -15.92 0.76
N VAL A 124 7.39 -15.80 -0.37
CA VAL A 124 7.02 -16.92 -1.22
C VAL A 124 8.16 -17.22 -2.21
N VAL A 125 8.72 -18.42 -2.09
CA VAL A 125 9.77 -18.91 -2.98
C VAL A 125 9.40 -20.28 -3.52
N ALA A 126 9.87 -20.62 -4.72
CA ALA A 126 9.75 -21.97 -5.25
C ALA A 126 10.99 -22.78 -4.85
N SER A 127 10.83 -24.10 -4.61
CA SER A 127 11.99 -24.99 -4.42
C SER A 127 12.76 -25.24 -5.73
N ALA A 128 12.10 -25.08 -6.88
CA ALA A 128 12.70 -25.08 -8.21
C ALA A 128 11.87 -24.27 -9.20
N ASN A 129 12.51 -23.79 -10.28
CA ASN A 129 11.87 -23.08 -11.40
C ASN A 129 10.99 -21.88 -10.98
N PRO A 130 11.58 -20.75 -10.53
CA PRO A 130 13.02 -20.47 -10.41
C PRO A 130 13.65 -21.01 -9.12
N GLU A 131 14.97 -21.17 -9.12
CA GLU A 131 15.73 -21.53 -7.91
C GLU A 131 15.65 -20.38 -6.86
N PRO A 132 15.44 -20.70 -5.57
CA PRO A 132 15.29 -19.69 -4.54
C PRO A 132 16.61 -18.94 -4.33
N ARG A 133 16.58 -17.61 -4.46
CA ARG A 133 17.78 -16.78 -4.30
C ARG A 133 17.93 -16.31 -2.86
N ARG A 134 18.98 -16.79 -2.18
CA ARG A 134 19.32 -16.42 -0.80
C ARG A 134 19.33 -14.91 -0.58
N GLY A 135 20.02 -14.15 -1.44
CA GLY A 135 20.09 -12.69 -1.33
C GLY A 135 18.76 -11.94 -1.55
N LEU A 136 17.72 -12.57 -2.11
CA LEU A 136 16.37 -11.98 -2.11
C LEU A 136 15.71 -12.20 -0.74
N ILE A 137 15.79 -13.43 -0.21
CA ILE A 137 15.22 -13.78 1.09
C ILE A 137 15.86 -12.94 2.19
N ASP A 138 17.20 -12.86 2.22
CA ASP A 138 17.96 -12.07 3.19
C ASP A 138 17.51 -10.60 3.23
N ARG A 139 17.31 -9.98 2.06
CA ARG A 139 16.87 -8.58 1.98
C ARG A 139 15.48 -8.38 2.58
N PHE A 140 14.55 -9.29 2.30
CA PHE A 140 13.21 -9.22 2.88
C PHE A 140 13.20 -9.49 4.38
N LEU A 141 14.03 -10.42 4.86
CA LEU A 141 14.18 -10.68 6.29
C LEU A 141 14.74 -9.45 7.02
N VAL A 142 15.77 -8.80 6.46
CA VAL A 142 16.32 -7.57 7.02
C VAL A 142 15.26 -6.48 7.09
N SER A 143 14.48 -6.26 6.02
CA SER A 143 13.39 -5.27 6.05
C SER A 143 12.30 -5.63 7.07
N ALA A 144 11.92 -6.92 7.16
CA ALA A 144 10.91 -7.36 8.11
C ALA A 144 11.34 -7.13 9.56
N PHE A 145 12.57 -7.53 9.91
CA PHE A 145 13.10 -7.33 11.25
C PHE A 145 13.30 -5.85 11.60
N HIS A 146 13.75 -5.03 10.65
CA HIS A 146 13.87 -3.59 10.84
C HIS A 146 12.52 -2.93 11.17
N GLU A 147 11.47 -3.35 10.47
CA GLU A 147 10.11 -2.82 10.62
C GLU A 147 9.28 -3.54 11.68
N SER A 148 9.87 -4.49 12.43
CA SER A 148 9.17 -5.34 13.40
C SER A 148 7.97 -6.11 12.81
N ILE A 149 8.06 -6.48 11.53
CA ILE A 149 7.07 -7.30 10.82
C ILE A 149 7.45 -8.77 10.99
N THR A 150 6.48 -9.65 11.27
CA THR A 150 6.75 -11.08 11.43
C THR A 150 7.05 -11.75 10.08
N PRO A 151 8.29 -12.23 9.80
CA PRO A 151 8.58 -12.90 8.55
C PRO A 151 8.14 -14.37 8.57
N ILE A 152 7.63 -14.84 7.44
CA ILE A 152 7.26 -16.23 7.20
C ILE A 152 7.79 -16.62 5.82
N ILE A 153 8.51 -17.73 5.72
CA ILE A 153 8.94 -18.26 4.42
C ILE A 153 7.94 -19.32 3.97
N VAL A 154 7.44 -19.19 2.74
CA VAL A 154 6.54 -20.17 2.12
C VAL A 154 7.24 -20.78 0.91
N VAL A 155 7.61 -22.05 1.00
CA VAL A 155 8.29 -22.79 -0.06
C VAL A 155 7.27 -23.57 -0.89
N THR A 156 7.10 -23.16 -2.13
CA THR A 156 6.19 -23.78 -3.10
C THR A 156 6.91 -24.79 -3.99
N LYS A 157 6.16 -25.61 -4.74
CA LYS A 157 6.68 -26.58 -5.73
C LYS A 157 7.57 -27.69 -5.14
N VAL A 158 7.38 -28.04 -3.86
CA VAL A 158 8.17 -29.10 -3.19
C VAL A 158 7.99 -30.51 -3.77
N ASP A 159 7.01 -30.70 -4.65
CA ASP A 159 6.89 -31.90 -5.51
C ASP A 159 7.96 -32.00 -6.59
N VAL A 160 8.56 -30.87 -6.99
CA VAL A 160 9.57 -30.81 -8.06
C VAL A 160 10.97 -30.98 -7.50
N SER A 161 11.24 -30.37 -6.35
CA SER A 161 12.55 -30.38 -5.69
C SER A 161 12.38 -30.23 -4.17
N PRO A 162 13.21 -30.89 -3.35
CA PRO A 162 13.18 -30.69 -1.90
C PRO A 162 13.52 -29.25 -1.52
N ILE A 163 13.17 -28.86 -0.29
CA ILE A 163 13.53 -27.55 0.26
C ILE A 163 15.06 -27.48 0.40
N PRO A 164 15.72 -26.47 -0.20
CA PRO A 164 17.16 -26.28 -0.06
C PRO A 164 17.59 -26.11 1.39
N ASP A 165 18.74 -26.68 1.77
CA ASP A 165 19.19 -26.69 3.17
C ASP A 165 19.42 -25.29 3.73
N PHE A 166 19.90 -24.35 2.91
CA PHE A 166 20.10 -22.97 3.35
C PHE A 166 18.80 -22.27 3.79
N ILE A 167 17.63 -22.73 3.31
CA ILE A 167 16.34 -22.18 3.74
C ILE A 167 16.05 -22.60 5.18
N LYS A 168 16.37 -23.86 5.53
CA LYS A 168 16.17 -24.39 6.89
C LYS A 168 17.01 -23.65 7.94
N GLU A 169 18.16 -23.11 7.53
CA GLU A 169 19.01 -22.29 8.41
C GLU A 169 18.26 -21.07 8.98
N TYR A 170 17.24 -20.54 8.29
CA TYR A 170 16.46 -19.41 8.79
C TYR A 170 15.56 -19.75 10.00
N GLU A 171 15.29 -21.04 10.27
CA GLU A 171 14.57 -21.43 11.49
C GLU A 171 15.33 -21.03 12.75
N ALA A 172 16.67 -21.03 12.70
CA ALA A 172 17.53 -20.58 13.80
C ALA A 172 17.37 -19.08 14.12
N LEU A 173 16.82 -18.29 13.18
CA LEU A 173 16.49 -16.88 13.37
C LEU A 173 15.04 -16.67 13.87
N GLY A 174 14.32 -17.75 14.19
CA GLY A 174 12.91 -17.71 14.58
C GLY A 174 11.95 -17.50 13.40
N VAL A 175 12.43 -17.66 12.17
CA VAL A 175 11.59 -17.55 10.97
C VAL A 175 10.80 -18.84 10.78
N ARG A 176 9.48 -18.73 10.69
CA ARG A 176 8.60 -19.87 10.41
C ARG A 176 8.68 -20.24 8.93
N ILE A 177 8.80 -21.53 8.64
CA ILE A 177 8.91 -22.06 7.29
C ILE A 177 7.73 -23.00 7.03
N PHE A 178 6.97 -22.70 5.98
CA PHE A 178 5.90 -23.54 5.47
C PHE A 178 6.28 -24.08 4.10
N SER A 179 5.81 -25.27 3.78
CA SER A 179 5.93 -25.83 2.45
C SER A 179 4.56 -26.13 1.89
N THR A 180 4.43 -26.01 0.57
CA THR A 180 3.20 -26.38 -0.14
C THR A 180 3.53 -26.89 -1.53
N SER A 181 2.73 -27.84 -2.02
CA SER A 181 2.82 -28.35 -3.38
C SER A 181 1.44 -28.37 -4.03
N SER A 182 1.40 -28.01 -5.32
CA SER A 182 0.17 -28.08 -6.11
C SER A 182 -0.31 -29.52 -6.37
N LYS A 183 0.57 -30.53 -6.25
CA LYS A 183 0.30 -31.92 -6.65
C LYS A 183 0.12 -32.90 -5.48
N THR A 184 0.35 -32.46 -4.25
CA THR A 184 0.27 -33.34 -3.06
C THR A 184 -1.16 -33.42 -2.52
N SER A 185 -1.58 -34.58 -2.03
CA SER A 185 -2.86 -34.78 -1.33
C SER A 185 -3.00 -33.91 -0.07
N ALA A 186 -1.89 -33.56 0.57
CA ALA A 186 -1.80 -32.68 1.74
C ALA A 186 -2.05 -31.20 1.46
N ARG A 187 -2.14 -30.78 0.18
CA ARG A 187 -2.28 -29.36 -0.19
C ARG A 187 -3.42 -28.64 0.53
N LYS A 188 -4.55 -29.32 0.73
CA LYS A 188 -5.72 -28.73 1.40
C LYS A 188 -5.41 -28.39 2.87
N GLU A 189 -4.68 -29.27 3.55
CA GLU A 189 -4.28 -29.11 4.95
C GLU A 189 -3.20 -28.03 5.08
N ASP A 190 -2.23 -28.01 4.15
CA ASP A 190 -1.19 -26.97 4.09
C ASP A 190 -1.82 -25.57 3.92
N ILE A 191 -2.78 -25.46 2.99
CA ILE A 191 -3.49 -24.19 2.74
C ILE A 191 -4.36 -23.82 3.94
N ALA A 192 -5.07 -24.76 4.55
CA ALA A 192 -5.87 -24.48 5.75
C ALA A 192 -4.99 -23.95 6.89
N THR A 193 -3.80 -24.52 7.08
CA THR A 193 -2.82 -24.05 8.06
C THR A 193 -2.37 -22.63 7.76
N LEU A 194 -2.06 -22.32 6.50
CA LEU A 194 -1.69 -20.97 6.08
C LEU A 194 -2.85 -19.97 6.28
N LEU A 195 -4.09 -20.35 5.95
CA LEU A 195 -5.26 -19.51 6.16
C LEU A 195 -5.46 -19.16 7.64
N ASN A 196 -5.28 -20.12 8.55
CA ASN A 196 -5.35 -19.85 9.99
C ASN A 196 -4.25 -18.87 10.48
N ILE A 197 -3.10 -18.82 9.80
CA ILE A 197 -2.02 -17.88 10.14
C ILE A 197 -2.33 -16.48 9.59
N LEU A 198 -2.95 -16.42 8.42
CA LEU A 198 -3.38 -15.20 7.73
C LEU A 198 -4.60 -14.55 8.37
N ASP A 199 -5.39 -15.32 9.13
CA ASP A 199 -6.62 -14.85 9.74
C ASP A 199 -6.39 -13.62 10.63
N GLU A 200 -7.27 -12.64 10.49
CA GLU A 200 -7.26 -11.34 11.16
C GLU A 200 -5.94 -10.54 11.08
N LYS A 201 -5.10 -10.79 10.05
CA LYS A 201 -3.79 -10.12 9.90
C LYS A 201 -3.56 -9.49 8.54
N ILE A 202 -2.96 -8.32 8.55
CA ILE A 202 -2.47 -7.63 7.36
C ILE A 202 -1.18 -8.30 6.90
N SER A 203 -1.27 -8.98 5.76
CA SER A 203 -0.24 -9.88 5.28
C SER A 203 0.24 -9.45 3.90
N VAL A 204 1.55 -9.25 3.76
CA VAL A 204 2.17 -8.89 2.48
C VAL A 204 2.87 -10.11 1.90
N LEU A 205 2.54 -10.46 0.65
CA LEU A 205 3.20 -11.54 -0.07
C LEU A 205 4.26 -10.96 -0.99
N VAL A 206 5.51 -11.41 -0.84
CA VAL A 206 6.65 -11.04 -1.68
C VAL A 206 7.33 -12.30 -2.19
N GLY A 207 8.00 -12.21 -3.35
CA GLY A 207 8.65 -13.36 -3.93
C GLY A 207 9.27 -13.09 -5.28
N HIS A 208 9.87 -14.11 -5.87
CA HIS A 208 10.24 -14.07 -7.28
C HIS A 208 9.00 -14.11 -8.16
N SER A 209 9.05 -13.43 -9.30
CA SER A 209 8.14 -13.74 -10.40
C SER A 209 8.35 -15.21 -10.78
N GLY A 210 7.30 -16.03 -10.72
CA GLY A 210 7.41 -17.48 -10.90
C GLY A 210 6.11 -18.12 -11.35
#